data_AF-A0A5N5HKS1-F1
#
_entry.id   AF-A0A5N5HKS1-F1
#
_cell.length_a   1.000
_cell.length_b   1.000
_cell.length_c   1.000
_cell.angle_alpha   90.00
_cell.angle_beta   90.00
_cell.angle_gamma   90.00
#
_symmetry.space_group_name_H-M   'P 1'
#
loop_
_entity.id
_entity.type
_entity.pdbx_description
1 polymer ?
#
loop_
_entity_poly.entity_id
_entity_poly.type
_entity_poly.pdbx_seq_one_letter_code
_entity_poly.pdbx_strand_id
1 'polypeptide(L)'
;MGLCVLKVMVPINYKEFINDPINLVKNNVVPMDRTDDATGRILLVKFTMGRFENTLADFSLVNELGSQDHRDLAREAVRKSIVFLKNGKSGNITDPIIPLP
;
A
#
# COMPACT_ATOMS: atom_id res chain seq x y z
N MET A 1 -13.23 -10.20 -18.89
CA MET A 1 -12.43 -9.33 -18.00
C MET A 1 -11.62 -10.25 -17.08
N GLY A 2 -10.63 -10.94 -17.65
CA GLY A 2 -9.78 -11.87 -16.90
C GLY A 2 -8.84 -11.07 -16.00
N LEU A 3 -8.54 -11.62 -14.82
CA LEU A 3 -7.66 -11.05 -13.82
C LEU A 3 -6.29 -10.72 -14.46
N CYS A 4 -6.10 -9.49 -14.93
CA CYS A 4 -4.83 -9.04 -15.49
C CYS A 4 -3.83 -8.81 -14.35
N VAL A 5 -3.27 -9.89 -13.82
CA VAL A 5 -2.18 -9.80 -12.85
C VAL A 5 -0.94 -9.29 -13.60
N LEU A 6 -0.43 -8.13 -13.19
CA LEU A 6 0.77 -7.50 -13.77
C LEU A 6 2.03 -7.86 -13.00
N LYS A 7 1.91 -7.98 -11.67
CA LYS A 7 2.98 -8.35 -10.76
C LYS A 7 2.47 -9.39 -9.78
N VAL A 8 3.23 -10.46 -9.60
CA VAL A 8 2.94 -11.52 -8.64
C VAL A 8 3.89 -11.39 -7.46
N MET A 9 3.35 -11.46 -6.24
CA MET A 9 4.14 -11.43 -5.02
C MET A 9 4.52 -12.86 -4.64
N VAL A 10 5.74 -13.28 -5.00
CA VAL A 10 6.31 -14.57 -4.60
C VAL A 10 7.57 -14.32 -3.77
N PRO A 11 7.47 -14.34 -2.42
CA PRO A 11 8.60 -13.96 -1.56
C PRO A 11 9.65 -15.06 -1.37
N ILE A 12 9.25 -16.33 -1.46
CA ILE A 12 10.12 -17.47 -1.10
C ILE A 12 10.60 -18.19 -2.35
N ASN A 13 9.67 -18.74 -3.15
CA ASN A 13 10.01 -19.62 -4.27
C ASN A 13 10.05 -18.91 -5.62
N TYR A 14 10.71 -17.75 -5.67
CA TYR A 14 10.70 -16.89 -6.87
C TYR A 14 11.43 -17.52 -8.07
N LYS A 15 12.40 -18.42 -7.85
CA LYS A 15 13.17 -19.05 -8.92
C LYS A 15 12.31 -20.00 -9.75
N GLU A 16 11.52 -20.85 -9.07
CA GLU A 16 10.57 -21.74 -9.73
C GLU A 16 9.50 -20.92 -10.46
N PHE A 17 8.97 -19.91 -9.78
CA PHE A 17 7.99 -18.99 -10.36
C PHE A 17 8.52 -18.21 -11.58
N ILE A 18 9.83 -18.01 -11.76
CA ILE A 18 10.35 -17.37 -12.98
C ILE A 18 10.39 -18.35 -14.15
N ASN A 19 10.66 -19.64 -13.88
CA ASN A 19 10.75 -20.65 -14.91
C ASN A 19 9.38 -20.97 -15.53
N ASP A 20 8.31 -20.99 -14.73
CA ASP A 20 6.98 -21.33 -15.23
C ASP A 20 6.46 -20.34 -16.30
N PRO A 21 6.46 -19.01 -16.09
CA PRO A 21 6.07 -18.03 -17.10
C PRO A 21 6.94 -18.09 -18.35
N ILE A 22 8.26 -18.30 -18.19
CA ILE A 22 9.17 -18.47 -19.34
C ILE A 22 8.73 -19.67 -20.19
N ASN A 23 8.41 -20.80 -19.55
CA ASN A 23 7.93 -21.99 -20.24
C ASN A 23 6.54 -21.77 -20.87
N LEU A 24 5.64 -21.06 -20.19
CA LEU A 24 4.31 -20.74 -20.72
C LEU A 24 4.37 -19.84 -21.97
N VAL A 25 5.29 -18.89 -22.01
CA VAL A 25 5.53 -18.04 -23.19
C VAL A 25 6.16 -18.86 -24.33
N LYS A 26 7.18 -19.68 -24.03
CA LYS A 26 7.81 -20.56 -25.03
C LYS A 26 6.83 -21.56 -25.64
N ASN A 27 5.89 -22.06 -24.84
CA ASN A 27 4.85 -22.99 -25.27
C ASN A 27 3.62 -22.28 -25.89
N ASN A 28 3.68 -20.96 -26.11
CA ASN A 28 2.60 -20.14 -26.66
C ASN A 28 1.28 -20.19 -25.86
N VAL A 29 1.33 -20.59 -24.58
CA VAL A 29 0.18 -20.56 -23.68
C VAL A 29 -0.11 -19.13 -23.23
N VAL A 30 0.95 -18.34 -23.07
CA VAL A 30 0.88 -16.90 -22.76
C VAL A 30 1.44 -16.11 -23.95
N PRO A 31 0.66 -15.22 -24.57
CA PRO A 31 1.14 -14.41 -25.69
C PRO A 31 2.20 -13.40 -25.22
N MET A 32 3.18 -13.09 -26.08
CA MET A 32 4.25 -12.13 -25.76
C MET A 32 3.68 -10.75 -25.41
N ASP A 33 2.63 -10.31 -26.10
CA ASP A 33 1.90 -9.06 -25.84
C ASP A 33 1.44 -8.94 -24.38
N ARG A 34 1.13 -10.06 -23.72
CA ARG A 34 0.74 -10.05 -22.30
C ARG A 34 1.92 -9.71 -21.40
N THR A 35 3.10 -10.23 -21.73
CA THR A 35 4.36 -9.95 -21.01
C THR A 35 4.80 -8.51 -21.24
N ASP A 36 4.63 -8.00 -22.46
CA ASP A 36 4.96 -6.62 -22.82
C ASP A 36 4.02 -5.61 -22.15
N ASP A 37 2.69 -5.86 -22.10
CA ASP A 37 1.74 -5.04 -21.33
C ASP A 37 2.10 -5.02 -19.84
N ALA A 38 2.41 -6.19 -19.26
CA ALA A 38 2.80 -6.29 -17.85
C ALA A 38 4.08 -5.51 -17.56
N THR A 39 5.10 -5.67 -18.38
CA THR A 39 6.41 -5.02 -18.22
C THR A 39 6.31 -3.51 -18.47
N GLY A 40 5.58 -3.10 -19.50
CA GLY A 40 5.36 -1.70 -19.86
C GLY A 40 4.71 -0.91 -18.72
N ARG A 41 3.67 -1.46 -18.07
CA ARG A 41 3.03 -0.80 -16.91
C ARG A 41 3.94 -0.72 -15.69
N ILE A 42 4.75 -1.76 -15.43
CA ILE A 42 5.72 -1.73 -14.33
C ILE A 42 6.80 -0.67 -14.57
N LEU A 43 7.34 -0.61 -15.79
CA LEU A 43 8.34 0.38 -16.17
C LEU A 43 7.78 1.78 -16.11
N LEU A 44 6.56 2.00 -16.62
CA LEU A 44 5.87 3.29 -16.56
C LEU A 44 5.83 3.83 -15.12
N VAL A 45 5.34 3.04 -14.16
CA VAL A 45 5.29 3.46 -12.76
C VAL A 45 6.68 3.77 -12.21
N LYS A 46 7.70 2.97 -12.54
CA LYS A 46 9.08 3.22 -12.09
C LYS A 46 9.66 4.53 -12.63
N PHE A 47 9.40 4.85 -13.91
CA PHE A 47 9.81 6.11 -14.52
C PHE A 47 9.03 7.29 -13.95
N THR A 48 7.71 7.19 -13.81
CA THR A 48 6.88 8.25 -13.23
C THR A 48 7.29 8.59 -11.79
N MET A 49 7.73 7.60 -11.01
CA MET A 49 8.22 7.81 -9.64
C MET A 49 9.68 8.27 -9.56
N GLY A 50 10.36 8.49 -10.69
CA GLY A 50 11.75 8.97 -10.73
C GLY A 50 12.77 7.99 -10.15
N ARG A 51 12.48 6.68 -10.18
CA ARG A 51 13.36 5.66 -9.56
C ARG A 51 14.59 5.31 -10.37
N PHE A 52 14.67 5.74 -11.63
CA PHE A 52 15.88 5.60 -12.42
C PHE A 52 16.88 6.73 -12.16
N GLU A 53 16.39 7.91 -11.74
CA GLU A 53 17.17 9.08 -11.36
C GLU A 53 17.66 8.97 -9.91
N ASN A 54 16.79 8.51 -9.00
CA ASN A 54 17.10 8.32 -7.58
C ASN A 54 16.95 6.84 -7.17
N THR A 55 17.96 6.04 -7.53
CA THR A 55 17.96 4.59 -7.35
C THR A 55 18.16 4.14 -5.91
N LEU A 56 18.89 4.92 -5.11
CA LEU A 56 19.20 4.61 -3.72
C LEU A 56 18.24 5.31 -2.75
N ALA A 57 18.19 4.78 -1.53
CA ALA A 57 17.48 5.43 -0.43
C ALA A 57 18.25 6.68 0.03
N ASP A 58 17.52 7.73 0.35
CA ASP A 58 18.08 8.91 0.99
C ASP A 58 18.11 8.70 2.51
N PHE A 59 19.32 8.57 3.06
CA PHE A 59 19.52 8.36 4.49
C PHE A 59 19.31 9.63 5.33
N SER A 60 19.21 10.82 4.72
CA SER A 60 18.89 12.05 5.45
C SER A 60 17.46 12.06 6.00
N LEU A 61 16.55 11.30 5.37
CA LEU A 61 15.15 11.19 5.73
C LEU A 61 14.85 10.25 6.91
N VAL A 62 15.88 9.65 7.53
CA VAL A 62 15.69 8.72 8.66
C VAL A 62 14.95 9.40 9.83
N ASN A 63 15.16 10.69 10.03
CA ASN A 63 14.50 11.47 11.10
C ASN A 63 13.00 11.72 10.85
N GLU A 64 12.51 11.54 9.61
CA GLU A 64 11.09 11.62 9.29
C GLU A 64 10.30 10.43 9.85
N LEU A 65 10.98 9.30 10.08
CA LEU A 65 10.37 8.12 10.66
C LEU A 65 9.97 8.39 12.11
N GLY A 66 8.66 8.53 12.33
CA GLY A 66 8.15 8.86 13.65
C GLY A 66 8.58 10.26 14.10
N SER A 67 8.62 11.24 13.19
CA SER A 67 8.76 12.65 13.57
C SER A 67 7.62 13.08 14.51
N GLN A 68 7.87 14.12 15.31
CA GLN A 68 6.87 14.64 16.23
C GLN A 68 5.65 15.18 15.47
N ASP A 69 5.87 15.84 14.34
CA ASP A 69 4.83 16.38 13.47
C ASP A 69 3.90 15.26 12.94
N HIS A 70 4.47 14.13 12.49
CA HIS A 70 3.68 12.96 12.09
C HIS A 70 2.85 12.39 13.26
N ARG A 71 3.40 12.37 14.49
CA ARG A 71 2.67 11.90 15.69
C ARG A 71 1.55 12.85 16.10
N ASP A 72 1.76 14.15 15.98
CA ASP A 72 0.74 15.15 16.33
C ASP A 72 -0.42 15.12 15.34
N LEU A 73 -0.13 15.00 14.04
CA LEU A 73 -1.14 14.75 13.02
C LEU A 73 -1.89 13.44 13.26
N ALA A 74 -1.18 12.36 13.59
CA ALA A 74 -1.82 11.08 13.93
C ALA A 74 -2.72 11.19 15.17
N ARG A 75 -2.30 11.94 16.20
CA ARG A 75 -3.12 12.19 17.40
C ARG A 75 -4.40 12.94 17.05
N GLU A 76 -4.32 13.92 16.17
CA GLU A 76 -5.49 14.65 15.68
C GLU A 76 -6.43 13.73 14.89
N ALA A 77 -5.89 12.94 13.96
CA ALA A 77 -6.66 11.99 13.16
C ALA A 77 -7.40 10.98 14.04
N VAL A 78 -6.74 10.43 15.07
CA VAL A 78 -7.36 9.52 16.05
C VAL A 78 -8.50 10.21 16.80
N ARG A 79 -8.32 11.45 17.27
CA ARG A 79 -9.39 12.21 17.93
C ARG A 79 -10.60 12.40 17.02
N LYS A 80 -10.38 12.66 15.73
CA LYS A 80 -11.43 12.87 14.73
C LYS A 80 -12.09 11.57 14.26
N SER A 81 -11.39 10.44 14.31
CA SER A 81 -11.93 9.14 13.88
C SER A 81 -12.81 8.46 14.93
N ILE A 82 -12.83 8.93 16.19
CA ILE A 82 -13.64 8.34 17.24
C ILE A 82 -15.12 8.59 16.94
N VAL A 83 -15.86 7.50 16.70
CA VAL A 83 -17.32 7.53 16.57
C VAL A 83 -17.93 7.26 17.93
N PHE A 84 -18.64 8.25 18.45
CA PHE A 84 -19.24 8.19 19.76
C PHE A 84 -20.68 7.70 19.69
N LEU A 85 -20.92 6.45 20.08
CA LEU A 85 -22.22 5.79 19.93
C LEU A 85 -23.21 6.12 21.06
N LYS A 86 -22.73 6.48 22.25
CA LYS A 86 -23.58 6.70 23.44
C LYS A 86 -22.88 7.55 24.51
N ASN A 87 -23.50 8.66 24.93
CA ASN A 87 -23.17 9.39 26.17
C ASN A 87 -24.28 9.15 27.20
N GLY A 88 -24.01 8.47 28.32
CA GLY A 88 -25.02 8.28 29.38
C GLY A 88 -26.00 7.14 29.12
N LYS A 89 -26.93 6.89 30.06
CA LYS A 89 -27.92 5.80 29.97
C LYS A 89 -29.12 6.21 29.08
N SER A 90 -29.75 5.22 28.44
CA SER A 90 -30.91 5.43 27.56
C SER A 90 -32.08 6.03 28.36
N GLY A 91 -32.36 7.32 28.15
CA GLY A 91 -33.52 8.01 28.71
C GLY A 91 -33.25 9.41 29.24
N ASN A 92 -32.04 9.70 29.72
CA ASN A 92 -31.69 11.02 30.28
C ASN A 92 -30.46 11.59 29.56
N ILE A 93 -30.71 12.56 28.67
CA ILE A 93 -29.66 13.32 27.95
C ILE A 93 -28.93 14.31 28.89
N THR A 94 -29.36 14.42 30.15
CA THR A 94 -28.97 15.48 31.08
C THR A 94 -27.60 15.30 31.73
N ASP A 95 -27.04 14.08 31.76
CA ASP A 95 -25.75 13.78 32.42
C ASP A 95 -24.74 13.15 31.43
N PRO A 96 -24.01 13.97 30.64
CA PRO A 96 -22.94 13.47 29.78
C PRO A 96 -21.78 12.91 30.63
N ILE A 97 -21.30 11.70 30.31
CA ILE A 97 -20.21 11.03 31.03
C ILE A 97 -18.84 11.59 30.60
N ILE A 98 -18.73 12.04 29.36
CA ILE A 98 -17.50 12.55 28.75
C ILE A 98 -17.67 14.05 28.45
N PRO A 99 -16.64 14.90 28.71
CA PRO A 99 -15.29 14.56 29.15
C PRO A 99 -15.20 14.16 30.64
N LEU A 100 -14.30 13.21 30.92
CA LEU A 100 -13.98 12.81 32.29
C LEU A 100 -13.28 13.98 33.02
N PRO A 101 -13.47 14.12 34.34
CA PRO A 101 -12.75 15.10 35.16
C PRO A 101 -11.24 14.86 35.17
#